data_AF-A0A7J4NF92-F1
#
_entry.id   AF-A0A7J4NF92-F1
#
_cell.length_a   1.000
_cell.length_b   1.000
_cell.length_c   1.000
_cell.angle_alpha   90.00
_cell.angle_beta   90.00
_cell.angle_gamma   90.00
#
_symmetry.space_group_name_H-M   'P 1'
#
loop_
_entity.id
_entity.type
_entity.pdbx_description
1 polymer ?
#
loop_
_entity_poly.entity_id
_entity_poly.type
_entity_poly.pdbx_seq_one_letter_code
_entity_poly.pdbx_strand_id
1 'polypeptide(L)'
;MNRRFAIIGHLAPSSGKLNLNDLAGDSGRMDVLIRAVNATLFVSHGIRREADITLHLCGGPGPDRRIWFNGETLAGVRPDERSIGGQIKAILKRPVPPIDVFDEVTQGIFDTGGDLSNTLASWEREGVTMYVLDAGGNDFESVENAQKVGFILSDHLAYDEKEKELLDSYPKISL
;
A
#
# COMPACT_ATOMS: atom_id res chain seq x y z
N MET A 1 -12.55 -1.02 14.56
CA MET A 1 -11.31 -0.28 14.28
C MET A 1 -10.99 -0.44 12.81
N ASN A 2 -10.90 0.66 12.07
CA ASN A 2 -10.47 0.63 10.66
C ASN A 2 -8.93 0.57 10.63
N ARG A 3 -8.39 -0.35 9.83
CA ARG A 3 -6.95 -0.63 9.74
C ARG A 3 -6.46 -0.24 8.36
N ARG A 4 -5.40 0.54 8.29
CA ARG A 4 -4.83 0.97 7.02
C ARG A 4 -3.37 0.56 6.95
N PHE A 5 -2.95 0.14 5.77
CA PHE A 5 -1.58 -0.32 5.53
C PHE A 5 -1.00 0.48 4.36
N ALA A 6 0.18 1.05 4.54
CA ALA A 6 0.95 1.68 3.48
C ALA A 6 2.19 0.81 3.23
N ILE A 7 2.28 0.21 2.05
CA ILE A 7 3.39 -0.68 1.67
C ILE A 7 4.23 0.01 0.59
N ILE A 8 5.50 0.25 0.88
CA ILE A 8 6.43 0.94 -0.03
C ILE A 8 7.13 -0.07 -0.92
N GLY A 9 6.82 -0.05 -2.21
CA GLY A 9 7.53 -0.80 -3.25
C GLY A 9 8.57 0.07 -3.94
N HIS A 10 9.78 0.10 -3.38
CA HIS A 10 10.90 0.90 -3.87
C HIS A 10 11.26 0.63 -5.33
N LEU A 11 11.26 -0.64 -5.72
CA LEU A 11 11.61 -1.06 -7.08
C LEU A 11 10.37 -1.32 -7.95
N ALA A 12 9.18 -1.35 -7.35
CA ALA A 12 7.94 -1.70 -8.03
C ALA A 12 7.57 -0.59 -9.02
N PRO A 13 7.41 -0.88 -10.33
CA PRO A 13 7.28 0.15 -11.35
C PRO A 13 5.98 0.94 -11.20
N SER A 14 6.07 2.27 -11.23
CA SER A 14 4.91 3.18 -11.16
C SER A 14 4.17 3.33 -12.50
N SER A 15 4.80 2.92 -13.60
CA SER A 15 4.23 2.99 -14.95
C SER A 15 4.74 1.87 -15.86
N GLY A 16 4.02 1.64 -16.96
CA GLY A 16 4.47 0.80 -18.06
C GLY A 16 3.96 -0.65 -18.00
N LYS A 17 4.81 -1.60 -18.40
CA LYS A 17 4.43 -3.00 -18.56
C LYS A 17 4.85 -3.82 -17.34
N LEU A 18 3.88 -4.50 -16.73
CA LEU A 18 4.13 -5.51 -15.70
C LEU A 18 4.17 -6.93 -16.28
N ASN A 19 5.22 -7.69 -15.97
CA ASN A 19 5.34 -9.09 -16.39
C ASN A 19 4.73 -10.03 -15.34
N LEU A 20 3.52 -10.55 -15.60
CA LEU A 20 2.83 -11.45 -14.67
C LEU A 20 3.49 -12.83 -14.53
N ASN A 21 4.47 -13.15 -15.38
CA ASN A 21 5.25 -14.38 -15.28
C ASN A 21 6.56 -14.17 -14.51
N ASP A 22 6.88 -12.92 -14.14
CA ASP A 22 8.06 -12.57 -13.36
C ASP A 22 7.75 -11.37 -12.43
N LEU A 23 6.96 -11.64 -11.39
CA LEU A 23 6.57 -10.63 -10.41
C LEU A 23 7.69 -10.27 -9.43
N ALA A 24 8.65 -11.17 -9.23
CA ALA A 24 9.75 -11.00 -8.28
C ALA A 24 11.01 -10.39 -8.91
N GLY A 25 11.33 -10.73 -10.16
CA GLY A 25 12.50 -10.21 -10.86
C GLY A 25 12.23 -8.83 -11.47
N ASP A 26 11.98 -8.81 -12.77
CA ASP A 26 11.87 -7.59 -13.59
C ASP A 26 10.72 -6.66 -13.18
N SER A 27 9.78 -7.15 -12.38
CA SER A 27 8.65 -6.37 -11.85
C SER A 27 8.94 -5.69 -10.51
N GLY A 28 10.19 -5.68 -10.03
CA GLY A 28 10.58 -4.91 -8.86
C GLY A 28 9.94 -5.38 -7.56
N ARG A 29 9.94 -6.70 -7.33
CA ARG A 29 9.33 -7.33 -6.14
C ARG A 29 7.84 -7.04 -5.95
N MET A 30 7.11 -6.90 -7.06
CA MET A 30 5.65 -6.79 -7.05
C MET A 30 4.97 -7.98 -6.35
N ASP A 31 5.62 -9.16 -6.32
CA ASP A 31 5.18 -10.32 -5.54
C ASP A 31 5.03 -10.03 -4.04
N VAL A 32 5.86 -9.16 -3.47
CA VAL A 32 5.77 -8.73 -2.06
C VAL A 32 4.52 -7.88 -1.84
N LEU A 33 4.30 -6.88 -2.69
CA LEU A 33 3.16 -5.97 -2.59
C LEU A 33 1.84 -6.71 -2.78
N ILE A 34 1.78 -7.61 -3.75
CA ILE A 34 0.59 -8.45 -4.01
C ILE A 34 0.28 -9.34 -2.81
N ARG A 35 1.29 -9.95 -2.18
CA ARG A 35 1.09 -10.75 -0.96
C ARG A 35 0.65 -9.89 0.22
N ALA A 36 1.11 -8.65 0.32
CA ALA A 36 0.62 -7.72 1.32
C ALA A 36 -0.86 -7.38 1.10
N VAL A 37 -1.29 -7.14 -0.15
CA VAL A 37 -2.73 -7.00 -0.48
C VAL A 37 -3.52 -8.22 -0.04
N ASN A 38 -2.99 -9.42 -0.33
CA ASN A 38 -3.63 -10.67 0.05
C ASN A 38 -3.80 -10.79 1.58
N ALA A 39 -2.70 -10.61 2.32
CA ALA A 39 -2.67 -10.74 3.78
C ALA A 39 -3.54 -9.67 4.49
N THR A 40 -3.60 -8.46 3.95
CA THR A 40 -4.41 -7.38 4.51
C THR A 40 -5.90 -7.62 4.29
N LEU A 41 -6.32 -8.01 3.08
CA LEU A 41 -7.72 -7.95 2.69
C LEU A 41 -8.45 -9.27 2.78
N PHE A 42 -7.82 -10.39 2.44
CA PHE A 42 -8.55 -11.64 2.21
C PHE A 42 -8.49 -12.58 3.43
N VAL A 43 -9.63 -13.20 3.70
CA VAL A 43 -9.84 -14.23 4.73
C VAL A 43 -10.59 -15.41 4.11
N SER A 44 -10.70 -16.52 4.83
CA SER A 44 -11.29 -17.77 4.30
C SER A 44 -12.69 -17.60 3.68
N HIS A 45 -13.50 -16.66 4.19
CA HIS A 45 -14.89 -16.46 3.76
C HIS A 45 -15.17 -15.04 3.27
N GLY A 46 -14.16 -14.31 2.78
CA GLY A 46 -14.40 -13.01 2.14
C GLY A 46 -13.27 -12.00 2.28
N ILE A 47 -13.67 -10.73 2.35
CA ILE A 47 -12.79 -9.57 2.41
C ILE A 47 -13.01 -8.87 3.75
N ARG A 48 -11.94 -8.45 4.42
CA ARG A 48 -11.99 -7.59 5.61
C ARG A 48 -12.50 -6.22 5.20
N ARG A 49 -13.73 -5.88 5.60
CA ARG A 49 -14.39 -4.61 5.23
C ARG A 49 -13.82 -3.41 5.99
N GLU A 50 -13.15 -3.68 7.09
CA GLU A 50 -12.52 -2.71 7.99
C GLU A 50 -10.99 -2.61 7.79
N ALA A 51 -10.46 -3.09 6.66
CA ALA A 51 -9.05 -3.01 6.33
C ALA A 51 -8.81 -2.45 4.93
N ASP A 52 -7.85 -1.54 4.82
CA ASP A 52 -7.46 -0.87 3.58
C ASP A 52 -5.95 -1.00 3.36
N ILE A 53 -5.52 -1.07 2.10
CA ILE A 53 -4.10 -1.09 1.76
C ILE A 53 -3.78 -0.15 0.60
N THR A 54 -2.78 0.69 0.79
CA THR A 54 -2.23 1.58 -0.22
C THR A 54 -0.84 1.08 -0.59
N LEU A 55 -0.68 0.69 -1.85
CA LEU A 55 0.62 0.36 -2.43
C LEU A 55 1.27 1.64 -2.95
N HIS A 56 2.50 1.90 -2.54
CA HIS A 56 3.33 2.98 -3.08
C HIS A 56 4.30 2.38 -4.09
N LEU A 57 4.17 2.75 -5.36
CA LEU A 57 5.00 2.29 -6.46
C LEU A 57 5.97 3.40 -6.83
N CYS A 58 7.25 3.21 -6.46
CA CYS A 58 8.30 4.23 -6.56
C CYS A 58 9.37 3.90 -7.62
N GLY A 59 9.25 2.72 -8.24
CA GLY A 59 10.22 2.23 -9.22
C GLY A 59 9.94 2.70 -10.65
N GLY A 60 10.96 2.54 -11.49
CA GLY A 60 10.85 2.80 -12.93
C GLY A 60 10.85 4.29 -13.28
N PRO A 61 10.58 4.64 -14.55
CA PRO A 61 10.53 6.02 -14.99
C PRO A 61 9.19 6.67 -14.63
N GLY A 62 9.25 7.91 -14.15
CA GLY A 62 8.07 8.74 -13.90
C GLY A 62 7.88 9.07 -12.43
N PRO A 63 6.78 9.75 -12.08
CA PRO A 63 6.45 10.06 -10.69
C PRO A 63 5.96 8.81 -9.95
N ASP A 64 6.00 8.89 -8.63
CA ASP A 64 5.40 7.91 -7.74
C ASP A 64 3.89 7.79 -7.96
N ARG A 65 3.40 6.58 -7.73
CA ARG A 65 2.00 6.23 -7.91
C ARG A 65 1.50 5.45 -6.72
N ARG A 66 0.26 5.72 -6.31
CA ARG A 66 -0.41 4.99 -5.24
C ARG A 66 -1.60 4.24 -5.79
N ILE A 67 -1.74 2.99 -5.37
CA ILE A 67 -2.93 2.17 -5.66
C ILE A 67 -3.55 1.80 -4.32
N TRP A 68 -4.75 2.30 -4.07
CA TRP A 68 -5.50 2.05 -2.86
C TRP A 68 -6.57 0.98 -3.10
N PHE A 69 -6.50 -0.10 -2.35
CA PHE A 69 -7.53 -1.12 -2.27
C PHE A 69 -8.37 -0.85 -1.01
N ASN A 70 -9.64 -0.49 -1.24
CA ASN A 70 -10.62 -0.20 -0.19
C ASN A 70 -11.38 -1.47 0.18
N GLY A 71 -11.14 -2.03 1.37
CA GLY A 71 -11.77 -3.29 1.78
C GLY A 71 -13.29 -3.20 1.90
N GLU A 72 -13.82 -2.02 2.24
CA GLU A 72 -15.27 -1.79 2.38
C GLU A 72 -16.01 -2.06 1.07
N THR A 73 -15.48 -1.55 -0.04
CA THR A 73 -16.15 -1.59 -1.35
C THR A 73 -15.59 -2.63 -2.32
N LEU A 74 -14.39 -3.17 -2.07
CA LEU A 74 -13.71 -4.11 -2.98
C LEU A 74 -14.60 -5.29 -3.37
N ALA A 75 -14.66 -5.55 -4.67
CA ALA A 75 -15.36 -6.69 -5.25
C ALA A 75 -14.69 -7.15 -6.56
N GLY A 76 -14.97 -8.38 -6.99
CA GLY A 76 -14.51 -8.90 -8.29
C GLY A 76 -13.02 -9.26 -8.38
N VAL A 77 -12.26 -9.16 -7.29
CA VAL A 77 -10.84 -9.55 -7.22
C VAL A 77 -10.70 -10.89 -6.49
N ARG A 78 -9.94 -11.82 -7.08
CA ARG A 78 -9.58 -13.08 -6.44
C ARG A 78 -8.30 -12.94 -5.61
N PRO A 79 -8.15 -13.69 -4.51
CA PRO A 79 -6.99 -13.61 -3.63
C PRO A 79 -5.70 -14.22 -4.22
N ASP A 80 -5.72 -14.72 -5.46
CA ASP A 80 -4.50 -15.24 -6.08
C ASP A 80 -3.62 -14.12 -6.64
N GLU A 81 -2.30 -14.34 -6.61
CA GLU A 81 -1.32 -13.31 -6.98
C GLU A 81 -1.49 -12.81 -8.41
N ARG A 82 -1.88 -13.70 -9.32
CA ARG A 82 -2.03 -13.37 -10.74
C ARG A 82 -3.25 -12.48 -10.99
N SER A 83 -4.35 -12.70 -10.28
CA SER A 83 -5.54 -11.85 -10.34
C SER A 83 -5.23 -10.43 -9.87
N ILE A 84 -4.61 -10.27 -8.70
CA ILE A 84 -4.24 -8.95 -8.14
C ILE A 84 -3.21 -8.27 -9.05
N GLY A 85 -2.17 -8.98 -9.47
CA GLY A 85 -1.18 -8.47 -10.42
C GLY A 85 -1.79 -8.06 -11.75
N GLY A 86 -2.83 -8.74 -12.21
CA GLY A 86 -3.60 -8.37 -13.39
C GLY A 86 -4.29 -7.01 -13.27
N GLN A 87 -4.87 -6.70 -12.10
CA GLN A 87 -5.46 -5.38 -11.81
C GLN A 87 -4.39 -4.29 -11.83
N ILE A 88 -3.28 -4.49 -11.10
CA ILE A 88 -2.16 -3.55 -11.06
C ILE A 88 -1.59 -3.33 -12.47
N LYS A 89 -1.40 -4.39 -13.26
CA LYS A 89 -0.95 -4.31 -14.65
C LYS A 89 -1.87 -3.48 -15.53
N ALA A 90 -3.18 -3.54 -15.32
CA ALA A 90 -4.13 -2.73 -16.07
C ALA A 90 -4.00 -1.24 -15.70
N ILE A 91 -3.81 -0.95 -14.41
CA ILE A 91 -3.59 0.40 -13.87
C ILE A 91 -2.29 1.00 -14.42
N LEU A 92 -1.17 0.25 -14.39
CA LEU A 92 0.15 0.72 -14.84
C LEU A 92 0.23 1.16 -16.32
N LYS A 93 -0.73 0.73 -17.15
CA LYS A 93 -0.86 1.16 -18.56
C LYS A 93 -1.51 2.54 -18.70
N ARG A 94 -2.18 3.03 -17.67
CA ARG A 94 -2.84 4.34 -17.63
C ARG A 94 -1.82 5.42 -17.23
N PRO A 95 -2.01 6.67 -17.68
CA PRO A 95 -1.24 7.79 -17.14
C PRO A 95 -1.47 7.91 -15.63
N VAL A 96 -0.46 8.34 -14.90
CA VAL A 96 -0.56 8.57 -13.46
C VAL A 96 -1.53 9.74 -13.21
N PRO A 97 -2.58 9.56 -12.39
CA PRO A 97 -3.50 10.66 -12.07
C PRO A 97 -2.79 11.79 -11.31
N PRO A 98 -3.37 13.00 -11.28
CA PRO A 98 -2.89 14.05 -10.38
C PRO A 98 -2.89 13.60 -8.92
N ILE A 99 -2.07 14.26 -8.10
CA ILE A 99 -2.04 14.03 -6.65
C ILE A 99 -3.41 14.35 -6.06
N ASP A 100 -3.87 13.49 -5.15
CA ASP A 100 -5.16 13.56 -4.44
C ASP A 100 -6.41 13.52 -5.33
N VAL A 101 -6.26 13.11 -6.59
CA VAL A 101 -7.38 12.75 -7.47
C VAL A 101 -7.50 11.23 -7.49
N PHE A 102 -8.50 10.71 -6.80
CA PHE A 102 -8.77 9.27 -6.70
C PHE A 102 -9.67 8.81 -7.84
N ASP A 103 -9.11 8.04 -8.77
CA ASP A 103 -9.81 7.42 -9.89
C ASP A 103 -10.17 5.97 -9.57
N GLU A 104 -11.46 5.65 -9.46
CA GLU A 104 -11.92 4.28 -9.21
C GLU A 104 -11.84 3.45 -10.51
N VAL A 105 -10.77 2.66 -10.65
CA VAL A 105 -10.49 1.91 -11.88
C VAL A 105 -11.32 0.63 -11.96
N THR A 106 -11.50 -0.02 -10.81
CA THR A 106 -12.33 -1.19 -10.59
C THR A 106 -13.00 -0.99 -9.23
N GLN A 107 -14.17 -1.58 -8.97
CA GLN A 107 -14.88 -1.42 -7.71
C GLN A 107 -13.98 -1.67 -6.49
N GLY A 108 -13.75 -0.61 -5.69
CA GLY A 108 -12.87 -0.62 -4.52
C GLY A 108 -11.37 -0.63 -4.79
N ILE A 109 -10.93 -0.34 -6.02
CA ILE A 109 -9.53 -0.10 -6.38
C ILE A 109 -9.40 1.30 -6.97
N PHE A 110 -8.68 2.15 -6.25
CA PHE A 110 -8.45 3.54 -6.60
C PHE A 110 -7.01 3.76 -7.02
N ASP A 111 -6.83 4.56 -8.06
CA ASP A 111 -5.54 4.99 -8.58
C ASP A 111 -5.36 6.48 -8.32
N THR A 112 -4.19 6.88 -7.82
CA THR A 112 -3.86 8.29 -7.56
C THR A 112 -2.37 8.52 -7.69
N GLY A 113 -1.98 9.73 -8.10
CA GLY A 113 -0.59 10.18 -7.98
C GLY A 113 -0.18 10.45 -6.54
N GLY A 114 1.13 10.63 -6.35
CA GLY A 114 1.73 11.06 -5.09
C GLY A 114 2.59 10.00 -4.43
N ASP A 115 3.29 10.42 -3.38
CA ASP A 115 4.26 9.61 -2.63
C ASP A 115 3.75 9.28 -1.21
N LEU A 116 4.63 8.75 -0.36
CA LEU A 116 4.32 8.43 1.04
C LEU A 116 3.80 9.63 1.82
N SER A 117 4.35 10.83 1.61
CA SER A 117 3.96 12.04 2.33
C SER A 117 2.49 12.39 2.10
N ASN A 118 1.98 12.16 0.88
CA ASN A 118 0.57 12.37 0.57
C ASN A 118 -0.35 11.40 1.33
N THR A 119 0.08 10.15 1.54
CA THR A 119 -0.67 9.18 2.36
C THR A 119 -0.68 9.59 3.83
N LEU A 120 0.48 9.95 4.38
CA LEU A 120 0.60 10.39 5.77
C LEU A 120 -0.25 11.65 6.06
N ALA A 121 -0.18 12.65 5.18
CA ALA A 121 -0.98 13.87 5.30
C ALA A 121 -2.50 13.60 5.20
N SER A 122 -2.93 12.64 4.37
CA SER A 122 -4.35 12.23 4.33
C SER A 122 -4.75 11.54 5.64
N TRP A 123 -3.93 10.61 6.11
CA TRP A 123 -4.18 9.86 7.33
C TRP A 123 -4.21 10.75 8.57
N GLU A 124 -3.33 11.75 8.65
CA GLU A 124 -3.33 12.76 9.70
C GLU A 124 -4.64 13.58 9.70
N ARG A 125 -5.06 14.12 8.54
CA ARG A 125 -6.35 14.84 8.41
C ARG A 125 -7.55 14.01 8.82
N GLU A 126 -7.47 12.69 8.62
CA GLU A 126 -8.54 11.74 8.93
C GLU A 126 -8.49 11.19 10.36
N GLY A 127 -7.53 11.63 11.18
CA GLY A 127 -7.35 11.21 12.57
C GLY A 127 -6.88 9.76 12.72
N VAL A 128 -6.08 9.26 11.78
CA VAL A 128 -5.49 7.91 11.85
C VAL A 128 -4.29 7.93 12.79
N THR A 129 -4.28 7.05 13.78
CA THR A 129 -3.10 6.82 14.61
C THR A 129 -2.09 5.97 13.84
N MET A 130 -0.91 6.52 13.54
CA MET A 130 0.07 5.92 12.63
C MET A 130 1.24 5.28 13.38
N TYR A 131 1.69 4.13 12.90
CA TYR A 131 2.83 3.38 13.43
C TYR A 131 3.73 2.89 12.29
N VAL A 132 5.03 2.95 12.51
CA VAL A 132 6.03 2.39 11.60
C VAL A 132 6.41 1.00 12.10
N LEU A 133 6.25 -0.03 11.26
CA LEU A 133 6.77 -1.35 11.61
C LEU A 133 8.29 -1.37 11.42
N ASP A 134 9.01 -1.68 12.50
CA ASP A 134 10.46 -1.74 12.55
C ASP A 134 10.87 -2.85 13.53
N ALA A 135 11.81 -3.72 13.14
CA ALA A 135 12.28 -4.80 14.00
C ALA A 135 12.98 -4.30 15.27
N GLY A 136 13.49 -3.06 15.27
CA GLY A 136 14.04 -2.38 16.44
C GLY A 136 13.01 -1.50 17.18
N GLY A 137 11.74 -1.56 16.80
CA GLY A 137 10.64 -0.83 17.46
C GLY A 137 10.30 -1.39 18.85
N ASN A 138 9.45 -0.66 19.57
CA ASN A 138 8.93 -1.12 20.86
C ASN A 138 7.88 -2.21 20.67
N ASP A 139 7.69 -3.07 21.67
CA ASP A 139 6.63 -4.08 21.65
C ASP A 139 5.26 -3.44 21.39
N PHE A 140 4.53 -3.99 20.41
CA PHE A 140 3.19 -3.50 20.11
C PHE A 140 2.15 -4.05 21.09
N GLU A 141 1.93 -3.30 22.18
CA GLU A 141 0.74 -3.50 22.99
C GLU A 141 -0.49 -2.92 22.29
N SER A 142 -1.61 -3.64 22.32
CA SER A 142 -2.82 -3.32 21.55
C SER A 142 -3.26 -1.87 21.73
N VAL A 143 -3.70 -1.23 20.65
CA VAL A 143 -4.21 0.15 20.69
C VAL A 143 -5.64 0.15 21.23
N GLU A 144 -5.80 0.19 22.56
CA GLU A 144 -7.12 0.05 23.21
C GLU A 144 -8.11 1.19 22.87
N ASN A 145 -7.65 2.31 22.32
CA ASN A 145 -8.47 3.53 22.13
C ASN A 145 -8.54 4.10 20.71
N ALA A 146 -7.85 3.53 19.71
CA ALA A 146 -7.86 4.10 18.36
C ALA A 146 -9.04 3.58 17.52
N GLN A 147 -9.81 4.49 16.94
CA GLN A 147 -10.86 4.13 15.98
C GLN A 147 -10.29 3.77 14.61
N LYS A 148 -9.20 4.43 14.21
CA LYS A 148 -8.45 4.21 12.96
C LYS A 148 -6.97 4.05 13.26
N VAL A 149 -6.35 2.99 12.76
CA VAL A 149 -4.91 2.73 12.93
C VAL A 149 -4.27 2.53 11.56
N GLY A 150 -3.12 3.15 11.34
CA GLY A 150 -2.32 3.07 10.13
C GLY A 150 -0.97 2.42 10.41
N PHE A 151 -0.57 1.46 9.58
CA PHE A 151 0.74 0.81 9.65
C PHE A 151 1.53 1.12 8.39
N ILE A 152 2.76 1.61 8.55
CA ILE A 152 3.70 1.88 7.47
C ILE A 152 4.74 0.76 7.45
N LEU A 153 4.91 0.15 6.28
CA LEU A 153 5.86 -0.92 6.04
C LEU A 153 6.67 -0.63 4.77
N SER A 154 7.98 -0.85 4.87
CA SER A 154 8.83 -1.01 3.70
C SER A 154 8.62 -2.37 3.02
N ASP A 155 9.12 -2.51 1.80
CA ASP A 155 9.31 -3.80 1.16
C ASP A 155 10.60 -4.48 1.66
N HIS A 156 11.27 -5.22 0.77
CA HIS A 156 12.54 -5.88 1.05
C HIS A 156 13.74 -4.94 1.22
N LEU A 157 13.61 -3.65 0.90
CA LEU A 157 14.66 -2.65 1.11
C LEU A 157 14.40 -1.88 2.41
N ALA A 158 15.44 -1.30 2.98
CA ALA A 158 15.29 -0.38 4.09
C ALA A 158 14.73 0.97 3.59
N TYR A 159 14.05 1.70 4.46
CA TYR A 159 13.64 3.08 4.17
C TYR A 159 14.83 3.91 3.70
N ASP A 160 14.62 4.78 2.72
CA ASP A 160 15.63 5.75 2.29
C ASP A 160 15.76 6.93 3.27
N GLU A 161 16.71 7.84 3.05
CA GLU A 161 16.91 8.97 3.97
C GLU A 161 15.70 9.93 4.02
N LYS A 162 15.01 10.15 2.90
CA LYS A 162 13.83 11.02 2.87
C LYS A 162 12.66 10.39 3.61
N GLU A 163 12.50 9.08 3.46
CA GLU A 163 11.49 8.31 4.17
C GLU A 163 11.79 8.26 5.66
N LYS A 164 13.06 8.08 6.07
CA LYS A 164 13.45 8.15 7.47
C LYS A 164 13.13 9.51 8.07
N GLU A 165 13.47 10.61 7.39
CA GLU A 165 13.11 11.96 7.82
C GLU A 165 11.59 12.15 7.95
N LEU A 166 10.84 11.66 6.97
CA LEU A 166 9.38 11.73 6.96
C LEU A 166 8.75 10.90 8.08
N LEU A 167 9.38 9.77 8.44
CA LEU A 167 8.86 8.80 9.40
C LEU A 167 9.35 9.01 10.84
N ASP A 168 10.31 9.90 11.07
CA ASP A 168 10.98 10.11 12.36
C ASP A 168 10.01 10.50 13.50
N SER A 169 8.94 11.22 13.16
CA SER A 169 7.94 11.69 14.12
C SER A 169 6.92 10.63 14.54
N TYR A 170 6.92 9.45 13.90
CA TYR A 170 5.94 8.39 14.16
C TYR A 170 6.51 7.29 15.06
N PRO A 171 5.69 6.73 15.98
CA PRO A 171 6.12 5.64 16.84
C PRO A 171 6.49 4.39 16.04
N LYS A 172 7.67 3.84 16.34
CA LYS A 172 8.16 2.57 15.78
C LYS A 172 7.76 1.41 16.68
N ILE A 173 7.23 0.35 16.07
CA ILE A 173 6.74 -0.84 16.77
C ILE A 173 7.27 -2.12 16.14
N SER A 174 7.46 -3.16 16.95
CA SER A 174 7.84 -4.51 16.55
C SER A 174 6.70 -5.50 16.79
N LEU A 175 6.70 -6.62 16.06
CA LEU A 175 5.67 -7.68 16.08
C LEU A 175 6.27 -9.06 16.34
#